data_AF-A0A178B6S4-F1
#
_entry.id   AF-A0A178B6S4-F1
#
_cell.length_a   1.000
_cell.length_b   1.000
_cell.length_c   1.000
_cell.angle_alpha   90.00
_cell.angle_beta   90.00
_cell.angle_gamma   90.00
#
_symmetry.space_group_name_H-M   'P 1'
#
loop_
_entity.id
_entity.type
_entity.pdbx_description
1 polymer ?
#
loop_
_entity_poly.entity_id
_entity_poly.type
_entity_poly.pdbx_seq_one_letter_code
_entity_poly.pdbx_strand_id
1 'polypeptide(L)'
;MRLIDCKKQKVVKADPSWAWLALSYVWGQREPPGSHNSRWSKTVEDAMRVTTEIGYRYLWVDEYCIKQNDNVHKQEQIASMGHIYQGADLTLVAASADSKHDGIMGVSSERGHSNQTFNIPGRVMHISKDPIEDIRGTSTWWKRGWT
;
A
#
# COMPACT_ATOMS: atom_id res chain seq x y z
N MET A 1 -0.04 2.77 -19.32
CA MET A 1 -0.04 2.31 -17.91
C MET A 1 -0.40 0.84 -17.82
N ARG A 2 0.09 0.13 -16.79
CA ARG A 2 -0.34 -1.23 -16.43
C ARG A 2 -0.96 -1.22 -15.04
N LEU A 3 -1.86 -2.15 -14.78
CA LEU A 3 -2.56 -2.30 -13.51
C LEU A 3 -2.61 -3.77 -13.13
N ILE A 4 -2.73 -4.06 -11.84
CA ILE A 4 -3.06 -5.39 -11.35
C ILE A 4 -4.58 -5.55 -11.41
N ASP A 5 -5.06 -6.54 -12.14
CA ASP A 5 -6.44 -7.03 -12.00
C ASP A 5 -6.51 -7.89 -10.74
N CYS A 6 -7.00 -7.31 -9.64
CA CYS A 6 -7.00 -7.95 -8.32
C CYS A 6 -7.82 -9.25 -8.30
N LYS A 7 -8.87 -9.36 -9.13
CA LYS A 7 -9.69 -10.57 -9.23
C LYS A 7 -8.96 -11.71 -9.94
N LYS A 8 -8.13 -11.39 -10.94
CA LYS A 8 -7.36 -12.38 -11.72
C LYS A 8 -5.93 -12.57 -11.22
N GLN A 9 -5.48 -11.73 -10.29
CA GLN A 9 -4.10 -11.64 -9.81
C GLN A 9 -3.08 -11.61 -10.96
N LYS A 10 -3.29 -10.70 -11.91
CA LYS A 10 -2.43 -10.55 -13.10
C LYS A 10 -2.23 -9.08 -13.43
N VAL A 11 -1.02 -8.74 -13.84
CA VAL A 11 -0.73 -7.42 -14.45
C VAL A 11 -1.31 -7.40 -15.86
N VAL A 12 -2.14 -6.40 -16.14
CA VAL A 12 -2.81 -6.17 -17.42
C VAL A 12 -2.50 -4.76 -17.94
N LYS A 13 -2.64 -4.54 -19.25
CA LYS A 13 -2.61 -3.20 -19.83
C LYS A 13 -3.90 -2.47 -19.43
N ALA A 14 -3.78 -1.25 -18.93
CA ALA A 14 -4.93 -0.47 -18.50
C ALA A 14 -5.76 0.01 -19.71
N ASP A 15 -7.08 0.00 -19.54
CA ASP A 15 -8.01 0.73 -20.41
C ASP A 15 -8.25 2.13 -19.83
N PRO A 16 -8.34 3.19 -20.66
CA PRO A 16 -8.58 4.56 -20.19
C PRO A 16 -9.88 4.76 -19.40
N SER A 17 -10.88 3.89 -19.57
CA SER A 17 -12.17 3.96 -18.87
C SER A 17 -12.18 3.31 -17.49
N TRP A 18 -11.11 2.61 -17.12
CA TRP A 18 -11.08 1.87 -15.85
C TRP A 18 -10.80 2.80 -14.67
N ALA A 19 -11.62 2.65 -13.63
CA ALA A 19 -11.33 3.13 -12.29
C ALA A 19 -10.21 2.27 -11.65
N TRP A 20 -9.23 2.91 -11.01
CA TRP A 20 -8.16 2.22 -10.29
C TRP A 20 -7.80 2.91 -8.98
N LEU A 21 -7.22 2.12 -8.08
CA LEU A 21 -6.57 2.61 -6.87
C LEU A 21 -5.06 2.61 -7.06
N ALA A 22 -4.33 3.45 -6.33
CA ALA A 22 -2.87 3.38 -6.23
C ALA A 22 -2.43 2.92 -4.84
N LEU A 23 -1.31 2.20 -4.76
CA LEU A 23 -0.68 1.84 -3.48
C LEU A 23 0.58 2.66 -3.25
N SER A 24 0.65 3.35 -2.11
CA SER A 24 1.85 3.98 -1.58
C SER A 24 2.34 3.22 -0.36
N TYR A 25 3.54 2.63 -0.45
CA TYR A 25 4.10 1.74 0.57
C TYR A 25 5.63 1.76 0.56
N VAL A 26 6.23 1.17 1.60
CA VAL A 26 7.69 1.00 1.70
C VAL A 26 8.08 -0.37 1.17
N TRP A 27 9.03 -0.42 0.24
CA TRP A 27 9.53 -1.70 -0.29
C TRP A 27 10.37 -2.48 0.74
N GLY A 28 11.08 -1.78 1.62
CA GLY A 28 12.04 -2.36 2.57
C GLY A 28 13.45 -2.49 1.99
N GLN A 29 14.33 -3.17 2.73
CA GLN A 29 15.69 -3.48 2.26
C GLN A 29 15.67 -4.53 1.14
N ARG A 30 16.68 -4.49 0.27
CA ARG A 30 16.78 -5.43 -0.85
C ARG A 30 17.18 -6.81 -0.32
N GLU A 31 16.29 -7.78 -0.48
CA GLU A 31 16.53 -9.15 -0.01
C GLU A 31 17.49 -9.94 -0.92
N PRO A 32 18.20 -10.93 -0.36
CA PRO A 32 18.97 -11.88 -1.15
C PRO A 32 18.07 -12.69 -2.09
N PRO A 33 18.56 -13.05 -3.28
CA PRO A 33 17.81 -13.84 -4.24
C PRO A 33 17.39 -15.19 -3.63
N GLY A 34 16.09 -15.52 -3.70
CA GLY A 34 15.51 -16.79 -3.19
C GLY A 34 14.71 -16.68 -1.89
N SER A 35 14.60 -15.49 -1.29
CA SER A 35 13.94 -15.26 0.01
C SER A 35 12.41 -15.48 0.02
N HIS A 36 11.71 -15.30 -1.11
CA HIS A 36 10.25 -15.42 -1.14
C HIS A 36 9.74 -16.22 -2.35
N ASN A 37 8.88 -17.21 -2.07
CA ASN A 37 8.21 -18.08 -3.03
C ASN A 37 6.85 -17.51 -3.54
N SER A 38 6.36 -16.39 -2.98
CA SER A 38 5.10 -15.78 -3.42
C SER A 38 5.34 -14.80 -4.56
N ARG A 39 4.42 -14.79 -5.54
CA ARG A 39 4.46 -13.84 -6.67
C ARG A 39 4.28 -12.38 -6.22
N TRP A 40 3.54 -12.19 -5.14
CA TRP A 40 3.17 -10.88 -4.59
C TRP A 40 3.71 -10.75 -3.17
N SER A 41 4.15 -9.55 -2.80
CA SER A 41 4.50 -9.27 -1.40
C SER A 41 3.24 -9.18 -0.55
N LYS A 42 3.36 -9.42 0.76
CA LYS A 42 2.23 -9.43 1.68
C LYS A 42 1.43 -8.12 1.68
N THR A 43 2.12 -6.97 1.68
CA THR A 43 1.47 -5.65 1.61
C THR A 43 0.66 -5.48 0.32
N VAL A 44 1.12 -6.06 -0.79
CA VAL A 44 0.42 -6.00 -2.07
C VAL A 44 -0.77 -6.96 -2.10
N GLU A 45 -0.65 -8.15 -1.50
CA GLU A 45 -1.78 -9.07 -1.34
C GLU A 45 -2.89 -8.44 -0.50
N ASP A 46 -2.54 -7.82 0.61
CA ASP A 46 -3.49 -7.09 1.46
C ASP A 46 -4.12 -5.91 0.73
N ALA A 47 -3.32 -5.13 -0.02
CA ALA A 47 -3.84 -4.02 -0.81
C ALA A 47 -4.80 -4.49 -1.92
N MET A 48 -4.53 -5.62 -2.58
CA MET A 48 -5.44 -6.22 -3.55
C MET A 48 -6.76 -6.62 -2.89
N ARG A 49 -6.70 -7.19 -1.68
CA ARG A 49 -7.90 -7.55 -0.91
C ARG A 49 -8.73 -6.32 -0.57
N VAL A 50 -8.10 -5.30 0.02
CA VAL A 50 -8.76 -4.02 0.34
C VAL A 50 -9.42 -3.43 -0.91
N THR A 51 -8.69 -3.38 -2.03
CA THR A 51 -9.20 -2.88 -3.32
C THR A 51 -10.50 -3.58 -3.72
N THR A 52 -10.53 -4.92 -3.64
CA THR A 52 -11.73 -5.69 -4.00
C THR A 52 -12.88 -5.55 -3.00
N GLU A 53 -12.58 -5.43 -1.71
CA GLU A 53 -13.59 -5.29 -0.65
C GLU A 53 -14.28 -3.94 -0.70
N ILE A 54 -13.58 -2.88 -1.13
CA ILE A 54 -14.18 -1.54 -1.30
C ILE A 54 -14.81 -1.31 -2.69
N GLY A 55 -14.99 -2.38 -3.48
CA GLY A 55 -15.74 -2.34 -4.75
C GLY A 55 -14.91 -2.05 -6.00
N TYR A 56 -13.60 -1.91 -5.89
CA TYR A 56 -12.70 -1.69 -7.03
C TYR A 56 -12.14 -3.02 -7.54
N ARG A 57 -11.51 -2.97 -8.73
CA ARG A 57 -10.89 -4.15 -9.36
C ARG A 57 -9.42 -3.97 -9.67
N TYR A 58 -9.01 -2.75 -9.95
CA TYR A 58 -7.68 -2.47 -10.48
C TYR A 58 -6.85 -1.70 -9.47
N LEU A 59 -5.63 -2.17 -9.25
CA LEU A 59 -4.66 -1.56 -8.35
C LEU A 59 -3.36 -1.28 -9.10
N TRP A 60 -2.86 -0.06 -8.99
CA TRP A 60 -1.53 0.31 -9.43
C TRP A 60 -0.52 0.12 -8.28
N VAL A 61 0.56 -0.59 -8.56
CA VAL A 61 1.69 -0.81 -7.64
C VAL A 61 2.97 -0.64 -8.43
N ASP A 62 3.84 0.28 -8.03
CA ASP A 62 5.07 0.65 -8.74
C ASP A 62 5.98 -0.54 -9.06
N GLU A 63 6.21 -1.43 -8.09
CA GLU A 63 7.07 -2.61 -8.21
C GLU A 63 6.66 -3.53 -9.37
N TYR A 64 5.35 -3.68 -9.57
CA TYR A 64 4.79 -4.66 -10.52
C TYR A 64 4.26 -4.02 -11.82
N CYS A 65 3.78 -2.78 -11.74
CA CYS A 65 3.18 -2.06 -12.87
C CYS A 65 4.23 -1.30 -13.70
N ILE A 66 5.43 -1.03 -13.16
CA ILE A 66 6.58 -0.50 -13.88
C ILE A 66 7.52 -1.63 -14.30
N LYS A 67 8.09 -1.58 -15.51
CA LYS A 67 9.02 -2.62 -15.98
C LYS A 67 10.38 -2.32 -15.38
N GLN A 68 10.73 -2.96 -14.27
CA GLN A 68 11.96 -2.64 -13.53
C GLN A 68 13.25 -2.91 -14.32
N ASN A 69 13.23 -3.83 -15.29
CA ASN A 69 14.38 -4.20 -16.12
C ASN A 69 14.58 -3.30 -17.35
N ASP A 70 13.65 -2.38 -17.60
CA ASP A 70 13.69 -1.47 -18.74
C ASP A 70 13.92 -0.05 -18.22
N ASN A 71 15.17 0.39 -18.21
CA ASN A 71 15.55 1.67 -17.60
C ASN A 71 14.89 2.87 -18.27
N VAL A 72 14.69 2.83 -19.59
CA VAL A 72 14.05 3.92 -20.33
C VAL A 72 12.58 4.00 -19.93
N HIS A 73 11.87 2.87 -20.02
CA HIS A 73 10.46 2.82 -19.63
C HIS A 73 10.24 3.14 -18.15
N LYS A 74 11.17 2.70 -17.28
CA LYS A 74 11.15 3.00 -15.85
C LYS A 74 11.25 4.50 -15.60
N GLN A 75 12.18 5.19 -16.25
CA GLN A 75 12.33 6.64 -16.12
C GLN A 75 11.08 7.39 -16.59
N GLU A 76 10.50 6.99 -17.72
CA GLU A 76 9.24 7.57 -18.22
C GLU A 76 8.08 7.39 -17.23
N GLN A 77 7.92 6.19 -16.66
CA GLN A 77 6.86 5.93 -15.68
C GLN A 77 7.08 6.68 -14.38
N ILE A 78 8.34 6.80 -13.91
CA ILE A 78 8.68 7.60 -12.73
C ILE A 78 8.35 9.07 -12.97
N ALA A 79 8.70 9.63 -14.13
CA ALA A 79 8.33 11.00 -14.50
C ALA A 79 6.80 11.19 -14.59
N SER A 80 6.06 10.14 -14.91
CA SER A 80 4.60 10.15 -15.01
C SER A 80 3.88 9.82 -13.69
N MET A 81 4.58 9.46 -12.61
CA MET A 81 3.96 9.02 -11.36
C MET A 81 2.93 10.02 -10.81
N GLY A 82 3.20 11.33 -10.90
CA GLY A 82 2.25 12.36 -10.48
C GLY A 82 0.89 12.23 -11.18
N HIS A 83 0.88 11.96 -12.49
CA HIS A 83 -0.35 11.74 -13.25
C HIS A 83 -1.05 10.44 -12.89
N ILE A 84 -0.28 9.38 -12.56
CA ILE A 84 -0.83 8.09 -12.15
C ILE A 84 -1.57 8.22 -10.82
N TYR A 85 -0.95 8.90 -9.84
CA TYR A 85 -1.60 9.16 -8.55
C TYR A 85 -2.77 10.13 -8.69
N GLN A 86 -2.64 11.17 -9.52
CA GLN A 86 -3.72 12.13 -9.77
C GLN A 86 -4.95 11.48 -10.43
N GLY A 87 -4.75 10.50 -11.31
CA GLY A 87 -5.84 9.79 -11.97
C GLY A 87 -6.46 8.66 -11.15
N ALA A 88 -5.83 8.24 -10.05
CA ALA A 88 -6.37 7.20 -9.19
C ALA A 88 -7.55 7.75 -8.37
N ASP A 89 -8.62 6.97 -8.24
CA ASP A 89 -9.80 7.40 -7.48
C ASP A 89 -9.49 7.47 -5.97
N LEU A 90 -8.65 6.55 -5.47
CA LEU A 90 -8.10 6.59 -4.11
C LEU A 90 -6.65 6.10 -4.11
N THR A 91 -5.90 6.55 -3.10
CA THR A 91 -4.57 6.03 -2.78
C THR A 91 -4.59 5.31 -1.44
N LEU A 92 -4.26 4.03 -1.45
CA LEU A 92 -4.04 3.24 -0.25
C LEU A 92 -2.63 3.53 0.28
N VAL A 93 -2.53 3.94 1.54
CA VAL A 93 -1.26 4.26 2.19
C VAL A 93 -0.94 3.24 3.27
N ALA A 94 0.08 2.41 3.05
CA ALA A 94 0.55 1.44 4.04
C ALA A 94 1.60 2.07 4.97
N ALA A 95 1.18 3.06 5.77
CA ALA A 95 2.08 3.86 6.60
C ALA A 95 2.69 3.10 7.80
N SER A 96 2.00 2.08 8.31
CA SER A 96 2.47 1.28 9.46
C SER A 96 3.45 0.18 9.10
N ALA A 97 3.71 -0.03 7.80
CA ALA A 97 4.61 -1.07 7.31
C ALA A 97 5.99 -0.47 6.99
N ASP A 98 7.04 -1.09 7.52
CA ASP A 98 8.43 -0.73 7.24
C ASP A 98 8.98 -1.49 6.01
N SER A 99 8.30 -2.57 5.60
CA SER A 99 8.61 -3.35 4.43
C SER A 99 7.35 -3.84 3.69
N LYS A 100 7.54 -4.28 2.45
CA LYS A 100 6.49 -4.87 1.63
C LYS A 100 6.01 -6.24 2.12
N HIS A 101 6.71 -6.81 3.10
CA HIS A 101 6.45 -8.13 3.67
C HIS A 101 5.66 -8.07 4.98
N ASP A 102 5.50 -6.89 5.57
CA ASP A 102 4.83 -6.73 6.86
C ASP A 102 3.30 -6.94 6.72
N GLY A 103 2.75 -6.52 5.58
CA GLY A 103 1.30 -6.51 5.34
C GLY A 103 0.63 -5.23 5.83
N ILE A 104 -0.68 -5.14 5.62
CA ILE A 104 -1.51 -4.04 6.13
C ILE A 104 -2.21 -4.52 7.41
N MET A 105 -1.92 -3.87 8.53
CA MET A 105 -2.54 -4.20 9.82
C MET A 105 -4.07 -4.05 9.74
N GLY A 106 -4.78 -5.05 10.25
CA GLY A 106 -6.23 -5.14 10.18
C GLY A 106 -6.80 -5.80 8.92
N VAL A 107 -5.95 -6.17 7.95
CA VAL A 107 -6.37 -6.92 6.74
C VAL A 107 -6.06 -8.41 6.89
N SER A 108 -4.77 -8.75 7.01
CA SER A 108 -4.30 -10.14 7.24
C SER A 108 -3.81 -10.40 8.65
N SER A 109 -3.51 -9.34 9.42
CA SER A 109 -3.11 -9.39 10.82
C SER A 109 -4.06 -8.56 11.67
N GLU A 110 -4.13 -8.85 12.97
CA GLU A 110 -4.92 -8.03 13.89
C GLU A 110 -4.39 -6.60 13.97
N ARG A 111 -5.28 -5.64 14.23
CA ARG A 111 -4.87 -4.26 14.52
C ARG A 111 -4.16 -4.26 15.88
N GLY A 112 -2.85 -4.03 15.90
CA GLY A 112 -2.02 -3.98 17.11
C GLY A 112 -2.28 -2.78 18.04
N HIS A 113 -3.39 -2.04 17.85
CA HIS A 113 -3.71 -0.88 18.67
C HIS A 113 -4.35 -1.30 19.98
N SER A 114 -3.54 -1.34 21.03
CA SER A 114 -4.04 -1.19 22.40
C SER A 114 -4.45 0.27 22.59
N ASN A 115 -5.73 0.59 22.33
CA ASN A 115 -6.30 1.82 22.88
C ASN A 115 -6.10 1.78 24.40
N GLN A 116 -5.47 2.82 24.96
CA GLN A 116 -5.34 2.88 26.41
C GLN A 116 -6.75 3.00 26.98
N THR A 117 -7.15 1.99 27.73
CA THR A 117 -8.51 1.90 28.28
C THR A 117 -8.43 2.20 29.76
N PHE A 118 -9.10 3.28 30.18
CA PHE A 118 -9.19 3.69 31.56
C PHE A 118 -10.61 3.42 32.07
N ASN A 119 -10.71 2.59 33.09
CA ASN A 119 -11.97 2.34 33.78
C ASN A 119 -12.17 3.43 34.85
N ILE A 120 -13.27 4.16 34.72
CA ILE A 120 -13.69 5.19 35.67
C ILE A 120 -15.05 4.72 36.22
N PRO A 121 -15.43 4.99 37.49
CA PRO A 121 -16.73 4.55 38.00
C PRO A 121 -17.90 4.91 37.07
N GLY A 122 -18.58 3.89 36.54
CA GLY A 122 -19.70 4.02 35.60
C GLY A 122 -19.35 4.39 34.15
N ARG A 123 -18.07 4.46 33.77
CA ARG A 123 -17.63 4.84 32.41
C ARG A 123 -16.36 4.11 31.97
N VAL A 124 -16.21 3.87 30.67
CA VAL A 124 -14.97 3.40 30.06
C VAL A 124 -14.46 4.49 29.13
N MET A 125 -13.21 4.92 29.33
CA MET A 125 -12.55 5.90 28.47
C MET A 125 -11.52 5.19 27.61
N HIS A 126 -11.58 5.40 26.29
CA HIS A 126 -10.55 4.96 25.35
C HIS A 126 -9.75 6.17 24.88
N ILE A 127 -8.43 6.11 25.04
CA ILE A 127 -7.50 7.12 24.53
C ILE A 127 -6.73 6.49 23.37
N SER A 128 -6.93 7.03 22.17
CA SER A 128 -6.13 6.74 20.99
C SER A 128 -5.11 7.86 20.78
N LYS A 129 -3.90 7.51 20.32
CA LYS A 129 -2.96 8.49 19.80
C LYS A 129 -3.54 9.13 18.54
N ASP A 130 -3.15 10.37 18.25
CA ASP A 130 -3.42 10.98 16.96
C ASP A 130 -2.66 10.19 15.87
N PRO A 131 -3.37 9.56 14.92
CA PRO A 131 -2.72 8.75 13.89
C PRO A 131 -1.83 9.59 12.97
N ILE A 132 -2.10 10.88 12.77
CA ILE A 132 -1.27 11.74 11.94
C ILE A 132 0.07 11.99 12.61
N GLU A 133 0.07 12.32 13.90
CA GLU A 133 1.31 12.53 14.65
C GLU A 133 2.15 11.25 14.75
N ASP A 134 1.51 10.09 14.92
CA ASP A 134 2.19 8.80 14.95
C ASP A 134 2.86 8.49 13.60
N ILE A 135 2.14 8.69 12.48
CA ILE A 135 2.69 8.52 11.12
C ILE A 135 3.86 9.47 10.88
N ARG A 136 3.70 10.77 11.20
CA ARG A 136 4.74 11.79 10.96
C ARG A 136 5.99 11.59 11.83
N GLY A 137 5.80 11.16 13.07
CA GLY A 137 6.89 11.00 14.04
C GLY A 137 7.65 9.68 13.87
N THR A 138 6.97 8.59 13.53
CA THR A 138 7.54 7.24 13.65
C THR A 138 7.71 6.50 12.34
N SER A 139 6.81 6.68 11.36
CA SER A 139 6.75 5.80 10.20
C SER A 139 7.95 5.94 9.26
N THR A 140 8.43 4.80 8.75
CA THR A 140 9.43 4.78 7.67
C THR A 140 8.86 5.38 6.38
N TRP A 141 7.56 5.20 6.16
CA TRP A 141 6.86 5.74 4.99
C TRP A 141 6.97 7.27 4.91
N TRP A 142 6.65 8.00 5.98
CA TRP A 142 6.68 9.48 6.00
C TRP A 142 8.08 10.05 5.72
N LYS A 143 9.13 9.40 6.24
CA LYS A 143 10.52 9.86 6.11
C LYS A 143 11.05 9.79 4.67
N ARG A 144 10.38 9.07 3.77
CA ARG A 144 10.82 8.93 2.37
C ARG A 144 10.56 10.16 1.51
N GLY A 145 9.70 11.08 1.95
CA GLY A 145 9.40 12.32 1.20
C GLY A 145 8.66 12.11 -0.13
N TRP A 146 8.12 10.92 -0.38
CA TRP A 146 7.26 10.64 -1.54
C TRP A 146 5.78 10.73 -1.13
N THR A 147 5.29 11.97 -1.03
CA THR A 147 3.88 12.38 -1.16
C THR A 147 3.82 13.85 -1.49
#